data_AF-A0A3D3F3C6-F1
#
_entry.id   AF-A0A3D3F3C6-F1
#
_cell.length_a   1.000
_cell.length_b   1.000
_cell.length_c   1.000
_cell.angle_alpha   90.00
_cell.angle_beta   90.00
_cell.angle_gamma   90.00
#
_symmetry.space_group_name_H-M   'P 1'
#
loop_
_entity.id
_entity.type
_entity.pdbx_description
1 polymer ?
#
loop_
_entity_poly.entity_id
_entity_poly.type
_entity_poly.pdbx_seq_one_letter_code
_entity_poly.pdbx_strand_id
1 'polypeptide(L)'
;QNLLRIDKFLSVRIENISRNRIQQAADAECILVNDIPVKASYRVKPDDVISIVMDRPRREFEIIPEDIPLNIVYEDDSVMVVNKPPGMVVHPGHGNYTGTLLNAIAYYLNYEQG
;
A
#
# COMPACT_ATOMS: atom_id res chain seq x y z
N GLN A 1 -34.28 -11.65 5.98
CA GLN A 1 -33.08 -10.78 5.84
C GLN A 1 -31.90 -11.68 5.49
N ASN A 2 -31.16 -11.42 4.41
CA ASN A 2 -30.03 -12.28 4.02
C ASN A 2 -28.78 -11.86 4.81
N LEU A 3 -28.14 -12.80 5.50
CA LEU A 3 -26.95 -12.51 6.31
C LEU A 3 -25.79 -12.03 5.41
N LEU A 4 -25.03 -11.04 5.91
CA LEU A 4 -23.92 -10.43 5.17
C LEU A 4 -22.68 -11.33 5.25
N ARG A 5 -21.95 -11.47 4.15
CA ARG A 5 -20.63 -12.13 4.18
C ARG A 5 -19.63 -11.29 4.98
N ILE A 6 -18.71 -11.95 5.67
CA ILE A 6 -17.73 -11.32 6.56
C ILE A 6 -16.79 -10.39 5.80
N ASP A 7 -16.42 -10.72 4.57
CA ASP A 7 -15.61 -9.85 3.72
C ASP A 7 -16.30 -8.50 3.43
N LYS A 8 -17.59 -8.54 3.10
CA LYS A 8 -18.40 -7.34 2.88
C LYS A 8 -18.65 -6.60 4.19
N PHE A 9 -18.89 -7.33 5.29
CA PHE A 9 -19.06 -6.76 6.62
C PHE A 9 -17.83 -5.97 7.08
N LEU A 10 -16.63 -6.53 6.90
CA LEU A 10 -15.35 -5.92 7.27
C LEU A 10 -14.98 -4.76 6.32
N SER A 11 -15.26 -4.87 5.03
CA SER A 11 -14.98 -3.79 4.06
C SER A 11 -15.71 -2.48 4.34
N VAL A 12 -16.83 -2.54 5.07
CA VAL A 12 -17.61 -1.36 5.48
C VAL A 12 -17.11 -0.79 6.83
N ARG A 13 -16.45 -1.61 7.65
CA ARG A 13 -16.01 -1.24 9.01
C ARG A 13 -14.53 -0.86 9.11
N ILE A 14 -13.70 -1.32 8.19
CA ILE A 14 -12.28 -0.99 8.15
C ILE A 14 -12.07 -0.04 6.97
N GLU A 15 -11.82 1.24 7.27
CA GLU A 15 -11.55 2.24 6.24
C GLU A 15 -10.31 1.88 5.41
N ASN A 16 -10.37 2.18 4.10
CA ASN A 16 -9.26 2.03 3.17
C ASN A 16 -8.66 0.61 3.07
N ILE A 17 -9.39 -0.44 3.50
CA ILE A 17 -8.97 -1.82 3.27
C ILE A 17 -9.38 -2.28 1.88
N SER A 18 -8.46 -2.90 1.15
CA SER A 18 -8.80 -3.54 -0.12
C SER A 18 -9.51 -4.88 0.14
N ARG A 19 -10.41 -5.28 -0.77
CA ARG A 19 -11.05 -6.61 -0.70
C ARG A 19 -10.02 -7.74 -0.69
N ASN A 20 -8.95 -7.59 -1.48
CA ASN A 20 -7.87 -8.58 -1.55
C ASN A 20 -7.20 -8.76 -0.18
N ARG A 21 -6.99 -7.67 0.58
CA ARG A 21 -6.38 -7.76 1.91
C ARG A 21 -7.27 -8.50 2.92
N ILE A 22 -8.59 -8.31 2.87
CA ILE A 22 -9.51 -9.09 3.71
C ILE A 22 -9.48 -10.56 3.32
N GLN A 23 -9.46 -10.86 2.01
CA GLN A 23 -9.38 -12.24 1.52
C GLN A 23 -8.09 -12.92 1.99
N GLN A 24 -6.95 -12.25 1.85
CA GLN A 24 -5.66 -12.74 2.33
C GLN A 24 -5.66 -12.97 3.84
N ALA A 25 -6.24 -12.08 4.63
CA ALA A 25 -6.37 -12.26 6.07
C ALA A 25 -7.26 -13.47 6.43
N ALA A 26 -8.35 -13.71 5.68
CA ALA A 26 -9.20 -14.88 5.87
C ALA A 26 -8.46 -16.18 5.52
N ASP A 27 -7.73 -16.18 4.40
CA ASP A 27 -6.97 -17.33 3.92
C ASP A 27 -5.76 -17.66 4.82
N ALA A 28 -5.21 -16.64 5.48
CA ALA A 28 -4.18 -16.77 6.51
C ALA A 28 -4.73 -17.08 7.91
N GLU A 29 -6.02 -17.45 8.03
CA GLU A 29 -6.70 -17.78 9.30
C GLU A 29 -6.67 -16.67 10.36
N CYS A 30 -6.42 -15.42 9.94
CA CYS A 30 -6.31 -14.26 10.82
C CYS A 30 -7.66 -13.56 11.08
N ILE A 31 -8.75 -14.06 10.53
CA ILE A 31 -10.11 -13.61 10.81
C ILE A 31 -10.81 -14.68 11.63
N LEU A 32 -11.14 -14.36 12.87
CA LEU A 32 -11.80 -15.25 13.80
C LEU A 32 -13.24 -14.78 14.04
N VAL A 33 -14.15 -15.73 14.17
CA VAL A 33 -15.50 -15.53 14.65
C VAL A 33 -15.68 -16.44 15.86
N ASN A 34 -15.91 -15.85 17.03
CA ASN A 34 -15.99 -16.58 18.30
C ASN A 34 -14.75 -17.49 18.50
N ASP A 35 -13.56 -16.91 18.28
CA ASP A 35 -12.25 -17.56 18.38
C ASP A 35 -11.96 -18.69 17.37
N ILE A 36 -12.83 -18.88 16.38
CA ILE A 36 -12.67 -19.90 15.33
C ILE A 36 -12.32 -19.22 13.99
N PRO A 37 -11.26 -19.64 13.27
CA PRO A 37 -10.95 -19.12 11.95
C PRO A 37 -12.07 -19.34 10.94
N VAL A 38 -12.35 -18.33 10.11
CA VAL A 38 -13.38 -18.42 9.08
C VAL A 38 -12.92 -17.95 7.71
N LYS A 39 -13.51 -18.54 6.67
CA LYS A 39 -13.34 -18.09 5.29
C LYS A 39 -14.07 -16.77 5.04
N ALA A 40 -13.63 -16.02 4.03
CA ALA A 40 -14.25 -14.77 3.59
C ALA A 40 -15.75 -14.89 3.22
N SER A 41 -16.22 -16.10 2.91
CA SER A 41 -17.63 -16.40 2.60
C SER A 41 -18.51 -16.61 3.84
N TYR A 42 -17.95 -16.62 5.05
CA TYR A 42 -18.71 -16.75 6.30
C TYR A 42 -19.80 -15.70 6.39
N ARG A 43 -20.98 -16.10 6.85
CA ARG A 43 -22.15 -15.21 6.98
C ARG A 43 -22.29 -14.78 8.43
N VAL A 44 -22.09 -13.49 8.66
CA VAL A 44 -22.13 -12.86 9.99
C VAL A 44 -23.53 -12.98 10.59
N LYS A 45 -23.61 -13.42 11.84
CA LYS A 45 -24.84 -13.57 12.63
C LYS A 45 -24.90 -12.51 13.72
N PRO A 46 -26.10 -12.23 14.26
CA PRO A 46 -26.21 -11.50 15.52
C PRO A 46 -25.33 -12.13 16.60
N ASP A 47 -24.75 -11.29 17.45
CA ASP A 47 -23.90 -11.67 18.58
C ASP A 47 -22.56 -12.35 18.24
N ASP A 48 -22.18 -12.44 16.95
CA ASP A 48 -20.83 -12.88 16.56
C ASP A 48 -19.77 -11.89 17.06
N VAL A 49 -18.77 -12.41 17.79
CA VAL A 49 -17.56 -11.66 18.13
C VAL A 49 -16.53 -11.88 17.03
N ILE A 50 -16.26 -10.84 16.26
CA ILE A 50 -15.32 -10.88 15.15
C ILE A 50 -14.00 -10.23 15.57
N SER A 51 -12.91 -10.98 15.51
CA SER A 51 -11.55 -10.46 15.68
C SER A 51 -10.74 -10.65 14.39
N ILE A 52 -9.90 -9.67 14.08
CA ILE A 52 -9.03 -9.71 12.91
C ILE A 52 -7.64 -9.25 13.31
N VAL A 53 -6.64 -10.05 12.97
CA VAL A 53 -5.24 -9.66 13.07
C VAL A 53 -4.77 -9.31 11.67
N MET A 54 -4.57 -8.03 11.39
CA MET A 54 -3.90 -7.62 10.17
C MET A 54 -2.41 -7.51 10.46
N ASP A 55 -1.59 -8.09 9.61
CA ASP A 55 -0.20 -7.68 9.53
C ASP A 55 -0.17 -6.17 9.28
N ARG A 56 0.66 -5.43 10.03
CA ARG A 56 1.43 -4.27 9.55
C ARG A 56 1.99 -3.44 10.70
N PRO A 57 3.18 -2.87 10.49
CA PRO A 57 3.30 -1.46 10.25
C PRO A 57 3.15 -1.18 8.75
N ARG A 58 2.68 0.03 8.42
CA ARG A 58 2.73 0.57 7.05
C ARG A 58 4.15 0.30 6.56
N ARG A 59 4.35 -0.23 5.34
CA ARG A 59 5.64 0.00 4.69
C ARG A 59 5.79 1.51 4.69
N GLU A 60 6.69 2.01 5.51
CA GLU A 60 7.20 3.35 5.36
C GLU A 60 7.73 3.34 3.93
N PHE A 61 7.05 4.05 3.04
CA PHE A 61 7.54 4.26 1.69
C PHE A 61 8.67 5.28 1.84
N GLU A 62 9.79 4.79 2.33
CA GLU A 62 11.01 5.56 2.44
C GLU A 62 11.52 5.77 1.02
N ILE A 63 11.59 7.04 0.62
CA ILE A 63 12.27 7.41 -0.62
C ILE A 63 13.75 7.41 -0.28
N ILE A 64 14.44 6.34 -0.67
CA ILE A 64 15.89 6.24 -0.55
C ILE A 64 16.50 7.01 -1.72
N PRO A 65 17.32 8.06 -1.46
CA PRO A 65 18.02 8.78 -2.52
C PRO A 65 18.99 7.86 -3.27
N GLU A 66 19.03 7.94 -4.60
CA GLU A 66 19.94 7.16 -5.45
C GLU A 66 20.67 8.04 -6.47
N ASP A 67 21.99 7.86 -6.61
CA ASP A 67 22.80 8.57 -7.59
C ASP A 67 22.54 8.06 -9.02
N ILE A 68 21.47 8.56 -9.63
CA ILE A 68 21.03 8.22 -10.98
C ILE A 68 21.12 9.49 -11.85
N PRO A 69 21.83 9.45 -13.00
CA PRO A 69 21.97 10.62 -13.87
C PRO A 69 20.62 11.19 -14.33
N LEU A 70 20.42 12.49 -14.12
CA LEU A 70 19.26 13.24 -14.59
C LEU A 70 19.61 14.06 -15.84
N ASN A 71 18.72 14.04 -16.83
CA ASN A 71 18.78 14.96 -17.96
C ASN A 71 17.86 16.15 -17.69
N ILE A 72 18.38 17.13 -16.95
CA ILE A 72 17.66 18.36 -16.57
C ILE A 72 17.75 19.34 -17.74
N VAL A 73 16.62 19.66 -18.35
CA VAL A 73 16.55 20.60 -19.49
C VAL A 73 16.24 22.04 -19.05
N TYR A 74 15.70 22.20 -17.84
CA TYR A 74 15.46 23.48 -17.20
C TYR A 74 15.36 23.30 -15.69
N GLU A 75 15.87 24.25 -14.92
CA GLU A 75 15.70 24.31 -13.47
C GLU A 75 15.79 25.76 -12.98
N ASP A 76 14.88 26.14 -12.08
CA ASP A 76 14.91 27.36 -11.29
C ASP A 76 14.47 27.06 -9.84
N ASP A 77 14.38 28.11 -9.01
CA ASP A 77 14.02 28.01 -7.60
C ASP A 77 12.61 27.43 -7.33
N SER A 78 11.77 27.30 -8.35
CA SER A 78 10.36 26.89 -8.26
C SER A 78 10.03 25.63 -9.05
N VAL A 79 10.73 25.36 -10.16
CA VAL A 79 10.39 24.30 -11.11
C VAL A 79 11.63 23.70 -11.76
N MET A 80 11.61 22.37 -11.89
CA MET A 80 12.57 21.58 -12.66
C MET A 80 11.85 20.83 -13.79
N VAL A 81 12.43 20.83 -14.98
CA VAL A 81 11.98 20.05 -16.15
C VAL A 81 13.05 19.00 -16.46
N VAL A 82 12.67 17.73 -16.32
CA VAL A 82 13.56 16.58 -16.55
C VAL A 82 13.11 15.79 -17.77
N ASN A 83 14.01 15.59 -18.73
CA ASN A 83 13.80 14.70 -19.86
C ASN A 83 14.16 13.26 -19.48
N LYS A 84 13.23 12.55 -18.84
CA LYS A 84 13.47 11.17 -18.40
C LYS A 84 13.61 10.20 -19.59
N PRO A 85 14.50 9.20 -19.53
CA PRO A 85 14.60 8.19 -20.57
C PRO A 85 13.34 7.29 -20.62
N PRO A 86 13.06 6.64 -21.77
CA PRO A 86 12.08 5.57 -21.85
C PRO A 86 12.39 4.45 -20.85
N GLY A 87 11.35 3.84 -20.29
CA GLY A 87 11.49 2.74 -19.32
C GLY A 87 11.77 3.17 -17.87
N MET A 88 12.20 4.41 -17.61
CA MET A 88 12.34 4.92 -16.25
C MET A 88 10.97 5.17 -15.61
N VAL A 89 10.73 4.51 -14.47
CA VAL A 89 9.56 4.69 -13.61
C VAL A 89 9.65 6.03 -12.89
N VAL A 90 8.52 6.74 -12.76
CA VAL A 90 8.50 8.08 -12.17
C VAL A 90 8.53 8.04 -10.64
N HIS A 91 7.66 7.24 -10.02
CA HIS A 91 7.48 7.18 -8.57
C HIS A 91 7.59 5.72 -8.10
N PRO A 92 8.22 5.45 -6.94
CA PRO A 92 8.27 4.13 -6.32
C PRO A 92 6.88 3.51 -6.19
N GLY A 93 6.73 2.25 -6.57
CA GLY A 93 5.44 1.59 -6.61
C GLY A 93 5.56 0.08 -6.70
N HIS A 94 4.42 -0.58 -6.84
CA HIS A 94 4.37 -2.04 -6.88
C HIS A 94 5.25 -2.58 -8.01
N GLY A 95 6.28 -3.34 -7.66
CA GLY A 95 7.25 -3.92 -8.60
C GLY A 95 8.45 -3.04 -8.95
N ASN A 96 8.46 -1.75 -8.57
CA ASN A 96 9.57 -0.81 -8.83
C ASN A 96 9.69 0.14 -7.63
N TYR A 97 10.35 -0.30 -6.55
CA TYR A 97 10.47 0.48 -5.31
C TYR A 97 11.71 1.39 -5.28
N THR A 98 12.68 1.15 -6.15
CA THR A 98 13.97 1.83 -6.28
C THR A 98 14.26 2.12 -7.75
N GLY A 99 15.32 2.88 -8.06
CA GLY A 99 15.70 3.16 -9.45
C GLY A 99 14.72 4.05 -10.21
N THR A 100 13.87 4.80 -9.50
CA THR A 100 12.86 5.68 -10.10
C THR A 100 13.36 7.11 -10.23
N LEU A 101 12.66 7.92 -11.04
CA LEU A 101 12.94 9.36 -11.17
C LEU A 101 12.90 10.08 -9.81
N LEU A 102 11.98 9.69 -8.92
CA LEU A 102 11.90 10.27 -7.58
C LEU A 102 13.14 9.96 -6.72
N ASN A 103 13.71 8.75 -6.83
CA ASN A 103 14.94 8.39 -6.11
C ASN A 103 16.12 9.24 -6.60
N ALA A 104 16.19 9.47 -7.91
CA ALA A 104 17.20 10.32 -8.55
C ALA A 104 17.08 11.80 -8.14
N ILE A 105 15.85 12.34 -8.14
CA ILE A 105 15.58 13.72 -7.73
C ILE A 105 15.87 13.90 -6.23
N ALA A 106 15.49 12.92 -5.40
CA ALA A 106 15.80 12.96 -3.97
C ALA A 106 17.31 13.04 -3.72
N TYR A 107 18.12 12.31 -4.48
CA TYR A 107 19.58 12.42 -4.39
C TYR A 107 20.10 13.77 -4.87
N TYR A 108 19.65 14.22 -6.05
CA TYR A 108 20.07 15.48 -6.65
C TYR A 108 19.81 16.69 -5.74
N LEU A 109 18.64 16.73 -5.09
CA LEU A 109 18.25 17.81 -4.19
C LEU A 109 18.79 17.65 -2.76
N ASN A 110 19.60 16.61 -2.49
CA ASN A 110 20.03 16.22 -1.15
C ASN A 110 18.83 16.14 -0.17
N TYR A 111 17.75 15.53 -0.62
CA TYR A 111 16.54 15.38 0.18
C TYR A 111 16.82 14.43 1.34
N GLU A 112 16.79 14.96 2.56
CA GLU A 112 16.77 14.17 3.79
C GLU A 112 15.32 13.97 4.24
N GLN A 113 14.93 12.72 4.50
CA GLN A 113 13.67 12.42 5.16
C GLN A 113 13.77 12.96 6.60
N GLY A 114 12.90 13.91 6.95
CA GLY A 114 12.77 14.44 8.32
C GLY A 114 12.12 13.47 9.28
#